data_AF-A0A7H9AP28-F1
#
_entry.id   AF-A0A7H9AP28-F1
#
_cell.length_a   1.000
_cell.length_b   1.000
_cell.length_c   1.000
_cell.angle_alpha   90.00
_cell.angle_beta   90.00
_cell.angle_gamma   90.00
#
_symmetry.space_group_name_H-M   'P 1'
#
loop_
_entity.id
_entity.type
_entity.pdbx_description
1 polymer ?
#
loop_
_entity_poly.entity_id
_entity_poly.type
_entity_poly.pdbx_seq_one_letter_code
_entity_poly.pdbx_strand_id
1 'polypeptide(L)'
;MNKKSVRKLLSLPVLFSFVVFTSCSKDSDVSADETSETEEIEQTDNETSSCDNATNYVFIEKDGLVKVEFENAEFSGDWKLKKDGNSFSGEGYMVWEGSQYLNAPGNSIASYTIKIQNPGTYRFLWSSAIKNGNNGTEHNDTWLRFNDAADFYGLKGTDSYVYPKDTGKTPNPNGSSKEGWFKVYRSGNNLDFIWMSRTSDNDAHDIYVEFDTAGAYVMEISPRSSNHGIDQFVLFKDTVAKDVAISTETAFSNIICD
;
A
#
# COMPACT_ATOMS: atom_id res chain seq x y z
N MET A 1 -6.12 -49.68 28.24
CA MET A 1 -5.65 -48.71 29.27
C MET A 1 -5.29 -47.41 28.58
N ASN A 2 -6.10 -46.36 28.73
CA ASN A 2 -5.65 -45.00 29.06
C ASN A 2 -6.86 -44.06 29.09
N LYS A 3 -7.12 -43.53 30.29
CA LYS A 3 -8.21 -42.63 30.64
C LYS A 3 -7.98 -41.25 30.01
N LYS A 4 -8.99 -40.72 29.31
CA LYS A 4 -9.10 -39.30 28.97
C LYS A 4 -9.37 -38.51 30.25
N SER A 5 -8.46 -37.60 30.60
CA SER A 5 -8.62 -36.66 31.72
C SER A 5 -9.35 -35.42 31.22
N VAL A 6 -10.55 -35.19 31.76
CA VAL A 6 -11.33 -33.96 31.54
C VAL A 6 -11.01 -33.01 32.69
N ARG A 7 -10.34 -31.89 32.40
CA ARG A 7 -10.13 -30.80 33.36
C ARG A 7 -11.35 -29.88 33.36
N LYS A 8 -12.05 -29.82 34.48
CA LYS A 8 -13.08 -28.80 34.77
C LYS A 8 -12.38 -27.50 35.15
N LEU A 9 -12.66 -26.40 34.45
CA LEU A 9 -12.35 -25.06 34.93
C LEU A 9 -13.44 -24.62 35.93
N LEU A 10 -13.03 -24.24 37.14
CA LEU A 10 -13.88 -23.52 38.08
C LEU A 10 -13.83 -22.01 37.75
N SER A 11 -14.99 -21.41 37.54
CA SER A 11 -15.19 -19.96 37.43
C SER A 11 -15.39 -19.36 38.83
N LEU A 12 -14.57 -18.38 39.21
CA LEU A 12 -14.79 -17.53 40.40
C LEU A 12 -15.49 -16.22 39.95
N PRO A 13 -16.56 -15.77 40.63
CA PRO A 13 -17.18 -14.48 40.34
C PRO A 13 -16.45 -13.34 41.07
N VAL A 14 -16.18 -12.25 40.36
CA VAL A 14 -15.69 -10.97 40.93
C VAL A 14 -16.91 -10.11 41.27
N LEU A 15 -17.02 -9.73 42.55
CA LEU A 15 -18.07 -8.87 43.09
C LEU A 15 -17.77 -7.40 42.73
N PHE A 16 -18.70 -6.73 42.05
CA PHE A 16 -18.65 -5.29 41.76
C PHE A 16 -19.52 -4.56 42.79
N SER A 17 -18.92 -3.74 43.66
CA SER A 17 -19.64 -2.99 44.68
C SER A 17 -19.94 -1.57 44.18
N PHE A 18 -21.22 -1.28 43.95
CA PHE A 18 -21.78 0.04 43.67
C PHE A 18 -21.87 0.85 44.96
N VAL A 19 -21.34 2.08 44.97
CA VAL A 19 -21.65 3.07 46.01
C VAL A 19 -22.37 4.24 45.33
N VAL A 20 -23.64 4.38 45.67
CA VAL A 20 -24.52 5.49 45.29
C VAL A 20 -24.59 6.42 46.50
N PHE A 21 -24.28 7.71 46.30
CA PHE A 21 -24.67 8.75 47.26
C PHE A 21 -25.73 9.65 46.61
N THR A 22 -26.91 9.64 47.22
CA THR A 22 -28.01 10.57 46.99
C THR A 22 -28.04 11.62 48.11
N SER A 23 -28.22 12.91 47.79
CA SER A 23 -28.81 13.91 48.70
C SER A 23 -29.26 15.13 47.87
N CYS A 24 -30.58 15.29 47.64
CA CYS A 24 -31.49 16.28 48.25
C CYS A 24 -31.11 17.75 47.95
N SER A 25 -31.77 18.53 47.09
CA SER A 25 -33.20 18.91 46.89
C SER A 25 -33.49 20.33 47.42
N LYS A 26 -33.70 21.28 46.48
CA LYS A 26 -34.57 22.48 46.47
C LYS A 26 -34.37 23.55 47.54
N ASP A 27 -34.66 24.84 47.36
CA ASP A 27 -34.88 25.80 46.27
C ASP A 27 -35.03 27.14 47.03
N SER A 28 -34.38 28.24 46.61
CA SER A 28 -34.90 29.62 46.77
C SER A 28 -34.00 30.65 46.07
N ASP A 29 -34.43 30.99 44.86
CA ASP A 29 -34.55 32.33 44.25
C ASP A 29 -33.65 33.52 44.64
N VAL A 30 -33.06 34.05 43.55
CA VAL A 30 -32.94 35.46 43.12
C VAL A 30 -31.72 36.28 43.55
N SER A 31 -30.81 36.36 42.55
CA SER A 31 -30.13 37.52 41.97
C SER A 31 -29.41 38.54 42.86
N ALA A 32 -28.09 38.59 42.71
CA ALA A 32 -27.40 39.82 42.28
C ALA A 32 -26.02 39.46 41.69
N ASP A 33 -25.77 40.11 40.56
CA ASP A 33 -24.57 40.15 39.73
C ASP A 33 -23.38 40.74 40.50
N GLU A 34 -22.24 40.02 40.59
CA GLU A 34 -20.90 40.61 40.63
C GLU A 34 -19.87 39.64 40.02
N THR A 35 -19.19 40.16 39.01
CA THR A 35 -18.02 39.67 38.29
C THR A 35 -16.94 39.01 39.15
N SER A 36 -16.51 37.80 38.73
CA SER A 36 -15.23 37.21 39.11
C SER A 36 -14.58 36.58 37.88
N GLU A 37 -13.36 37.05 37.60
CA GLU A 37 -12.44 36.52 36.61
C GLU A 37 -12.35 35.00 36.69
N THR A 38 -12.58 34.32 35.57
CA THR A 38 -12.30 32.90 35.41
C THR A 38 -11.28 32.79 34.30
N GLU A 39 -10.07 32.35 34.65
CA GLU A 39 -9.03 31.99 33.70
C GLU A 39 -9.55 30.86 32.80
N GLU A 40 -9.79 31.16 31.53
CA GLU A 40 -10.02 30.17 30.50
C GLU A 40 -8.69 29.43 30.26
N ILE A 41 -8.61 28.21 30.80
CA ILE A 41 -7.61 27.25 30.35
C ILE A 41 -8.03 26.86 28.93
N GLU A 42 -7.36 27.44 27.93
CA GLU A 42 -7.40 26.94 26.56
C GLU A 42 -6.91 25.50 26.56
N GLN A 43 -7.88 24.59 26.53
CA GLN A 43 -7.68 23.20 26.22
C GLN A 43 -7.23 23.16 24.76
N THR A 44 -5.92 23.07 24.53
CA THR A 44 -5.37 22.78 23.21
C THR A 44 -5.92 21.43 22.78
N ASP A 45 -6.95 21.47 21.95
CA ASP A 45 -7.45 20.34 21.20
C ASP A 45 -6.27 19.72 20.48
N ASN A 46 -5.95 18.49 20.89
CA ASN A 46 -4.99 17.65 20.21
C ASN A 46 -5.64 17.27 18.88
N GLU A 47 -5.39 18.07 17.84
CA GLU A 47 -5.82 17.79 16.47
C GLU A 47 -5.33 16.41 16.09
N THR A 48 -6.23 15.43 16.20
CA THR A 48 -6.11 14.17 15.50
C THR A 48 -6.35 14.53 14.04
N SER A 49 -5.27 14.73 13.28
CA SER A 49 -5.35 14.94 11.84
C SER A 49 -6.14 13.77 11.24
N SER A 50 -7.40 13.99 10.90
CA SER A 50 -8.20 12.98 10.23
C SER A 50 -7.61 12.76 8.85
N CYS A 51 -7.24 11.53 8.56
CA CYS A 51 -6.67 11.09 7.29
C CYS A 51 -7.75 11.05 6.20
N ASP A 52 -8.28 12.23 5.83
CA ASP A 52 -9.43 12.34 4.94
C ASP A 52 -9.05 12.33 3.46
N ASN A 53 -7.77 12.52 3.13
CA ASN A 53 -7.29 12.55 1.75
C ASN A 53 -6.14 11.57 1.51
N ALA A 54 -6.31 10.70 0.51
CA ALA A 54 -5.33 9.70 0.10
C ALA A 54 -4.00 10.31 -0.39
N THR A 55 -3.99 11.57 -0.83
CA THR A 55 -2.74 12.26 -1.20
C THR A 55 -1.78 12.46 -0.04
N ASN A 56 -2.30 12.44 1.20
CA ASN A 56 -1.52 12.66 2.41
C ASN A 56 -1.13 11.34 3.06
N TYR A 57 -1.52 10.19 2.49
CA TYR A 57 -1.25 8.89 3.07
C TYR A 57 0.25 8.56 2.99
N VAL A 58 0.77 8.13 4.14
CA VAL A 58 2.11 7.60 4.28
C VAL A 58 2.04 6.17 4.81
N PHE A 59 2.48 5.23 3.98
CA PHE A 59 2.47 3.81 4.30
C PHE A 59 3.73 3.42 5.07
N ILE A 60 3.56 2.98 6.30
CA ILE A 60 4.67 2.65 7.19
C ILE A 60 5.18 1.23 6.91
N GLU A 61 6.45 1.13 6.56
CA GLU A 61 7.18 -0.13 6.50
C GLU A 61 7.31 -0.74 7.89
N LYS A 62 7.10 -2.05 8.01
CA LYS A 62 7.23 -2.78 9.26
C LYS A 62 7.92 -4.13 9.02
N ASP A 63 8.95 -4.43 9.81
CA ASP A 63 9.66 -5.71 9.84
C ASP A 63 10.14 -6.20 8.45
N GLY A 64 10.56 -5.26 7.60
CA GLY A 64 11.03 -5.51 6.23
C GLY A 64 9.93 -5.61 5.19
N LEU A 65 8.69 -5.19 5.49
CA LEU A 65 7.53 -5.31 4.60
C LEU A 65 6.71 -4.01 4.52
N VAL A 66 6.31 -3.67 3.30
CA VAL A 66 5.24 -2.73 2.98
C VAL A 66 4.18 -3.51 2.21
N LYS A 67 2.90 -3.38 2.56
CA LYS A 67 1.78 -3.99 1.84
C LYS A 67 0.62 -3.01 1.76
N VAL A 68 0.16 -2.71 0.54
CA VAL A 68 -0.75 -1.58 0.27
C VAL A 68 -1.75 -1.94 -0.83
N GLU A 69 -3.02 -1.57 -0.64
CA GLU A 69 -4.05 -1.60 -1.70
C GLU A 69 -3.89 -0.39 -2.64
N PHE A 70 -3.97 -0.60 -3.95
CA PHE A 70 -3.85 0.48 -4.94
C PHE A 70 -4.98 1.51 -4.84
N GLU A 71 -6.14 1.15 -4.32
CA GLU A 71 -7.25 2.09 -4.09
C GLU A 71 -6.95 3.18 -3.05
N ASN A 72 -5.90 3.02 -2.23
CA ASN A 72 -5.43 4.04 -1.29
C ASN A 72 -4.56 5.12 -1.99
N ALA A 73 -5.05 5.67 -3.10
CA ALA A 73 -4.44 6.80 -3.79
C ALA A 73 -5.50 7.69 -4.42
N GLU A 74 -5.14 8.93 -4.73
CA GLU A 74 -5.98 9.79 -5.55
C GLU A 74 -5.96 9.32 -7.02
N PHE A 75 -7.14 9.14 -7.60
CA PHE A 75 -7.28 8.71 -8.99
C PHE A 75 -7.44 9.93 -9.89
N SER A 76 -6.58 10.05 -10.89
CA SER A 76 -6.63 11.13 -11.89
C SER A 76 -6.92 10.61 -13.30
N GLY A 77 -7.53 11.43 -14.15
CA GLY A 77 -7.86 11.05 -15.53
C GLY A 77 -8.81 9.84 -15.63
N ASP A 78 -8.41 8.83 -16.40
CA ASP A 78 -9.19 7.62 -16.66
C ASP A 78 -8.82 6.42 -15.77
N TRP A 79 -8.10 6.67 -14.67
CA TRP A 79 -8.02 5.69 -13.59
C TRP A 79 -9.39 5.51 -12.96
N LYS A 80 -9.82 4.25 -12.81
CA LYS A 80 -11.12 3.89 -12.23
C LYS A 80 -10.94 2.81 -11.16
N LEU A 81 -11.76 2.92 -10.12
CA LEU A 81 -11.93 1.85 -9.14
C LEU A 81 -13.02 0.91 -9.65
N LYS A 82 -12.70 -0.38 -9.79
CA LYS A 82 -13.63 -1.40 -10.27
C LYS A 82 -13.79 -2.49 -9.23
N LYS A 83 -14.96 -3.14 -9.26
CA LYS A 83 -15.40 -4.11 -8.26
C LYS A 83 -15.97 -5.39 -8.89
N ASP A 84 -15.74 -5.59 -10.19
CA ASP A 84 -16.18 -6.80 -10.89
C ASP A 84 -15.22 -7.98 -10.65
N GLY A 85 -15.80 -9.15 -10.38
CA GLY A 85 -15.07 -10.34 -9.92
C GLY A 85 -14.96 -10.41 -8.40
N ASN A 86 -14.32 -11.46 -7.88
CA ASN A 86 -14.20 -11.72 -6.44
C ASN A 86 -12.75 -12.03 -6.00
N SER A 87 -11.78 -11.85 -6.89
CA SER A 87 -10.38 -12.25 -6.68
C SER A 87 -9.45 -11.08 -6.30
N PHE A 88 -10.02 -9.88 -6.12
CA PHE A 88 -9.35 -8.69 -5.61
C PHE A 88 -9.55 -8.56 -4.08
N SER A 89 -8.76 -7.72 -3.42
CA SER A 89 -8.90 -7.37 -2.00
C SER A 89 -9.41 -5.94 -1.81
N GLY A 90 -9.68 -5.55 -0.57
CA GLY A 90 -10.16 -4.20 -0.28
C GLY A 90 -11.53 -3.89 -0.88
N GLU A 91 -11.75 -2.64 -1.24
CA GLU A 91 -12.99 -2.15 -1.83
C GLU A 91 -13.05 -2.34 -3.36
N GLY A 92 -11.94 -2.67 -4.01
CA GLY A 92 -11.81 -2.78 -5.45
C GLY A 92 -10.36 -2.79 -5.93
N TYR A 93 -10.21 -2.76 -7.26
CA TYR A 93 -8.91 -2.66 -7.91
C TYR A 93 -8.86 -1.45 -8.84
N MET A 94 -7.67 -0.89 -9.02
CA MET A 94 -7.40 0.24 -9.91
C MET A 94 -7.19 -0.25 -11.34
N VAL A 95 -7.79 0.43 -12.33
CA VAL A 95 -7.60 0.11 -13.75
C VAL A 95 -7.64 1.37 -14.61
N TRP A 96 -6.84 1.40 -15.68
CA TRP A 96 -6.87 2.47 -16.67
C TRP A 96 -7.85 2.14 -17.80
N GLU A 97 -8.91 2.95 -17.94
CA GLU A 97 -9.92 2.77 -19.01
C GLU A 97 -9.70 3.71 -20.22
N GLY A 98 -8.67 4.55 -20.17
CA GLY A 98 -8.33 5.50 -21.25
C GLY A 98 -7.47 4.91 -22.38
N SER A 99 -6.93 5.78 -23.23
CA SER A 99 -6.01 5.38 -24.32
C SER A 99 -4.67 4.84 -23.78
N GLN A 100 -4.03 3.93 -24.51
CA GLN A 100 -2.74 3.37 -24.09
C GLN A 100 -1.58 4.36 -24.23
N TYR A 101 -0.62 4.28 -23.31
CA TYR A 101 0.63 5.06 -23.30
C TYR A 101 1.86 4.16 -23.39
N LEU A 102 1.94 3.34 -24.44
CA LEU A 102 2.95 2.27 -24.60
C LEU A 102 4.42 2.73 -24.58
N ASN A 103 4.67 4.00 -24.89
CA ASN A 103 6.02 4.61 -24.93
C ASN A 103 6.06 6.02 -24.28
N ALA A 104 5.02 6.38 -23.53
CA ALA A 104 4.85 7.71 -22.95
C ALA A 104 4.48 7.59 -21.46
N PRO A 105 5.39 7.11 -20.60
CA PRO A 105 5.13 7.07 -19.16
C PRO A 105 4.96 8.47 -18.58
N GLY A 106 4.51 8.55 -17.33
CA GLY A 106 4.38 9.81 -16.59
C GLY A 106 3.10 10.60 -16.87
N ASN A 107 2.16 10.04 -17.63
CA ASN A 107 0.79 10.59 -17.75
C ASN A 107 -0.06 10.13 -16.56
N SER A 108 -1.01 10.94 -16.09
CA SER A 108 -1.97 10.57 -15.02
C SER A 108 -1.33 9.79 -13.88
N ILE A 109 -0.27 10.35 -13.28
CA ILE A 109 0.50 9.66 -12.23
C ILE A 109 -0.38 9.46 -11.00
N ALA A 110 -0.27 8.28 -10.39
CA ALA A 110 -0.69 8.05 -9.02
C ALA A 110 0.55 7.73 -8.17
N SER A 111 0.61 8.34 -6.98
CA SER A 111 1.78 8.32 -6.12
C SER A 111 1.45 7.73 -4.76
N TYR A 112 2.40 6.99 -4.18
CA TYR A 112 2.29 6.36 -2.87
C TYR A 112 3.53 6.72 -2.07
N THR A 113 3.34 7.44 -0.96
CA THR A 113 4.44 7.81 -0.05
C THR A 113 4.67 6.66 0.92
N ILE A 114 5.90 6.14 0.96
CA ILE A 114 6.28 4.97 1.74
C ILE A 114 7.35 5.39 2.75
N LYS A 115 7.09 5.18 4.04
CA LYS A 115 8.07 5.42 5.10
C LYS A 115 8.86 4.15 5.36
N ILE A 116 10.10 4.12 4.88
CA ILE A 116 11.07 3.05 5.14
C ILE A 116 11.73 3.30 6.49
N GLN A 117 11.60 2.34 7.41
CA GLN A 117 12.26 2.37 8.73
C GLN A 117 13.53 1.51 8.75
N ASN A 118 13.58 0.46 7.92
CA ASN A 118 14.67 -0.51 7.86
C ASN A 118 15.40 -0.50 6.49
N PRO A 119 16.38 0.40 6.27
CA PRO A 119 17.14 0.51 5.03
C PRO A 119 17.64 -0.82 4.46
N GLY A 120 17.74 -0.88 3.13
CA GLY A 120 18.24 -2.02 2.38
C GLY A 120 17.48 -2.24 1.08
N THR A 121 17.68 -3.42 0.50
CA THR A 121 17.05 -3.84 -0.76
C THR A 121 15.70 -4.49 -0.52
N TYR A 122 14.69 -4.04 -1.26
CA TYR A 122 13.34 -4.58 -1.26
C TYR A 122 12.99 -5.10 -2.65
N ARG A 123 12.30 -6.23 -2.71
CA ARG A 123 11.67 -6.74 -3.93
C ARG A 123 10.26 -6.18 -4.04
N PHE A 124 9.90 -5.72 -5.24
CA PHE A 124 8.54 -5.29 -5.57
C PHE A 124 7.74 -6.45 -6.19
N LEU A 125 6.50 -6.63 -5.73
CA LEU A 125 5.48 -7.43 -6.41
C LEU A 125 4.14 -6.74 -6.33
N TRP A 126 3.30 -6.90 -7.34
CA TRP A 126 1.88 -6.56 -7.27
C TRP A 126 0.97 -7.74 -7.60
N SER A 127 -0.25 -7.67 -7.10
CA SER A 127 -1.38 -8.47 -7.55
C SER A 127 -2.01 -7.77 -8.73
N SER A 128 -2.01 -8.42 -9.91
CA SER A 128 -2.53 -7.81 -11.13
C SER A 128 -3.25 -8.81 -12.05
N ALA A 129 -4.20 -8.28 -12.83
CA ALA A 129 -5.10 -8.99 -13.72
C ALA A 129 -5.17 -8.34 -15.11
N ILE A 130 -5.52 -9.13 -16.11
CA ILE A 130 -5.84 -8.66 -17.47
C ILE A 130 -7.36 -8.57 -17.58
N LYS A 131 -7.90 -7.36 -17.71
CA LYS A 131 -9.34 -7.10 -17.70
C LYS A 131 -9.95 -6.93 -19.09
N ASN A 132 -9.15 -7.06 -20.15
CA ASN A 132 -9.61 -7.06 -21.53
C ASN A 132 -8.81 -8.06 -22.37
N GLY A 133 -9.49 -8.76 -23.27
CA GLY A 133 -8.91 -9.79 -24.13
C GLY A 133 -8.96 -11.19 -23.51
N ASN A 134 -8.31 -12.14 -24.17
CA ASN A 134 -8.27 -13.55 -23.77
C ASN A 134 -6.84 -14.13 -23.76
N ASN A 135 -5.83 -13.27 -23.87
CA ASN A 135 -4.43 -13.65 -23.98
C ASN A 135 -3.59 -12.96 -22.88
N GLY A 136 -2.73 -13.75 -22.23
CA GLY A 136 -1.82 -13.31 -21.17
C GLY A 136 -0.78 -12.25 -21.56
N THR A 137 -0.65 -11.96 -22.85
CA THR A 137 0.29 -10.97 -23.41
C THR A 137 -0.38 -9.65 -23.81
N GLU A 138 -1.70 -9.56 -23.69
CA GLU A 138 -2.48 -8.36 -24.00
C GLU A 138 -2.81 -7.62 -22.69
N HIS A 139 -2.73 -6.29 -22.70
CA HIS A 139 -3.23 -5.47 -21.58
C HIS A 139 -2.65 -5.84 -20.20
N ASN A 140 -1.39 -6.25 -20.15
CA ASN A 140 -0.78 -6.94 -19.02
C ASN A 140 0.29 -6.11 -18.28
N ASP A 141 0.33 -4.80 -18.49
CA ASP A 141 1.38 -3.95 -17.94
C ASP A 141 0.99 -2.50 -17.62
N THR A 142 1.70 -1.96 -16.64
CA THR A 142 1.62 -0.57 -16.14
C THR A 142 3.05 -0.06 -15.91
N TRP A 143 3.27 1.25 -15.95
CA TRP A 143 4.58 1.84 -15.65
C TRP A 143 4.80 1.96 -14.14
N LEU A 144 6.05 1.75 -13.70
CA LEU A 144 6.49 1.91 -12.31
C LEU A 144 7.79 2.72 -12.24
N ARG A 145 7.90 3.61 -11.25
CA ARG A 145 9.12 4.38 -10.97
C ARG A 145 9.31 4.62 -9.47
N PHE A 146 10.58 4.65 -9.07
CA PHE A 146 11.07 5.14 -7.78
C PHE A 146 12.22 6.11 -8.07
N ASN A 147 11.94 7.41 -8.08
CA ASN A 147 12.91 8.40 -8.55
C ASN A 147 13.80 8.97 -7.43
N ASP A 148 13.40 8.76 -6.18
CA ASP A 148 14.08 9.23 -4.97
C ASP A 148 14.71 8.09 -4.15
N ALA A 149 14.61 6.85 -4.61
CA ALA A 149 15.33 5.70 -4.05
C ALA A 149 16.83 5.75 -4.41
N ALA A 150 17.66 5.04 -3.64
CA ALA A 150 19.10 4.96 -3.90
C ALA A 150 19.40 4.16 -5.18
N ASP A 151 18.66 3.07 -5.40
CA ASP A 151 18.67 2.33 -6.66
C ASP A 151 17.30 1.74 -7.00
N PHE A 152 17.05 1.51 -8.29
CA PHE A 152 15.85 0.89 -8.82
C PHE A 152 16.19 0.10 -10.09
N TYR A 153 16.05 -1.22 -10.02
CA TYR A 153 16.58 -2.12 -11.05
C TYR A 153 15.76 -3.41 -11.20
N GLY A 154 15.91 -4.04 -12.36
CA GLY A 154 15.51 -5.41 -12.59
C GLY A 154 16.69 -6.35 -12.35
N LEU A 155 16.47 -7.49 -11.69
CA LEU A 155 17.45 -8.56 -11.49
C LEU A 155 16.90 -9.92 -11.96
N LYS A 156 17.70 -10.65 -12.74
CA LYS A 156 17.45 -12.03 -13.14
C LYS A 156 18.60 -12.89 -12.64
N GLY A 157 18.28 -13.92 -11.86
CA GLY A 157 19.30 -14.74 -11.20
C GLY A 157 20.04 -13.91 -10.14
N THR A 158 21.37 -13.94 -10.16
CA THR A 158 22.22 -13.28 -9.15
C THR A 158 23.03 -12.10 -9.70
N ASP A 159 23.10 -11.92 -11.02
CA ASP A 159 24.07 -11.02 -11.66
C ASP A 159 23.58 -10.34 -12.95
N SER A 160 22.41 -10.72 -13.49
CA SER A 160 21.85 -10.04 -14.66
C SER A 160 20.98 -8.88 -14.21
N TYR A 161 21.52 -7.68 -14.27
CA TYR A 161 20.83 -6.43 -13.94
C TYR A 161 20.28 -5.77 -15.20
N VAL A 162 19.19 -5.02 -15.06
CA VAL A 162 18.74 -3.99 -16.01
C VAL A 162 18.28 -2.76 -15.24
N TYR A 163 18.49 -1.58 -15.80
CA TYR A 163 18.10 -0.29 -15.19
C TYR A 163 17.17 0.48 -16.12
N PRO A 164 16.19 1.24 -15.60
CA PRO A 164 15.33 2.03 -16.47
C PRO A 164 16.15 2.97 -17.35
N LYS A 165 15.69 3.19 -18.58
CA LYS A 165 16.35 4.12 -19.50
C LYS A 165 16.35 5.54 -18.92
N ASP A 166 17.31 6.34 -19.38
CA ASP A 166 17.50 7.74 -19.01
C ASP A 166 17.90 7.97 -17.53
N THR A 167 18.30 6.93 -16.80
CA THR A 167 18.86 7.01 -15.43
C THR A 167 20.39 7.17 -15.41
N GLY A 168 21.04 7.06 -16.58
CA GLY A 168 22.50 6.99 -16.69
C GLY A 168 23.11 5.63 -16.32
N LYS A 169 22.30 4.64 -15.91
CA LYS A 169 22.74 3.27 -15.59
C LYS A 169 22.47 2.32 -16.75
N THR A 170 23.32 1.29 -16.88
CA THR A 170 23.27 0.27 -17.93
C THR A 170 23.62 -1.11 -17.37
N PRO A 171 23.14 -2.21 -17.98
CA PRO A 171 22.34 -2.27 -19.21
C PRO A 171 20.89 -1.86 -18.98
N ASN A 172 20.16 -1.54 -20.05
CA ASN A 172 18.75 -1.16 -19.99
C ASN A 172 17.84 -2.34 -20.38
N PRO A 173 16.56 -2.36 -19.96
CA PRO A 173 15.65 -3.45 -20.29
C PRO A 173 15.37 -3.50 -21.79
N ASN A 174 15.13 -4.70 -22.29
CA ASN A 174 14.55 -4.88 -23.62
C ASN A 174 13.14 -4.27 -23.66
N GLY A 175 12.80 -3.64 -24.79
CA GLY A 175 11.50 -3.01 -24.99
C GLY A 175 11.41 -1.57 -24.46
N SER A 176 10.19 -1.15 -24.12
CA SER A 176 9.88 0.22 -23.74
C SER A 176 10.26 0.50 -22.29
N SER A 177 11.02 1.58 -22.10
CA SER A 177 11.39 2.21 -20.83
C SER A 177 11.84 3.64 -21.18
N LYS A 178 11.58 4.61 -20.31
CA LYS A 178 11.89 6.03 -20.57
C LYS A 178 11.85 6.79 -19.24
N GLU A 179 12.71 7.79 -19.04
CA GLU A 179 12.65 8.75 -17.93
C GLU A 179 12.56 8.08 -16.53
N GLY A 180 13.34 7.02 -16.30
CA GLY A 180 13.34 6.29 -15.02
C GLY A 180 12.22 5.25 -14.85
N TRP A 181 11.32 5.12 -15.82
CA TRP A 181 10.18 4.21 -15.73
C TRP A 181 10.49 2.81 -16.27
N PHE A 182 10.13 1.78 -15.51
CA PHE A 182 10.02 0.42 -16.01
C PHE A 182 8.62 0.13 -16.52
N LYS A 183 8.55 -0.54 -17.67
CA LYS A 183 7.39 -1.35 -18.00
C LYS A 183 7.36 -2.53 -17.04
N VAL A 184 6.31 -2.66 -16.25
CA VAL A 184 6.12 -3.77 -15.33
C VAL A 184 4.94 -4.60 -15.78
N TYR A 185 5.17 -5.89 -16.02
CA TYR A 185 4.20 -6.78 -16.63
C TYR A 185 4.01 -8.07 -15.84
N ARG A 186 2.87 -8.71 -16.09
CA ARG A 186 2.56 -10.10 -15.72
C ARG A 186 2.56 -11.00 -16.95
N SER A 187 2.66 -12.32 -16.75
CA SER A 187 2.62 -13.30 -17.85
C SER A 187 1.80 -14.52 -17.47
N GLY A 188 1.42 -15.29 -18.49
CA GLY A 188 0.67 -16.54 -18.35
C GLY A 188 -0.82 -16.38 -18.64
N ASN A 189 -1.51 -17.51 -18.80
CA ASN A 189 -2.90 -17.56 -19.27
C ASN A 189 -3.94 -17.46 -18.16
N ASN A 190 -3.53 -17.43 -16.88
CA ASN A 190 -4.43 -16.94 -15.86
C ASN A 190 -4.64 -15.46 -16.14
N LEU A 191 -5.86 -15.01 -16.42
CA LEU A 191 -6.17 -13.60 -16.67
C LEU A 191 -6.59 -12.88 -15.38
N ASP A 192 -6.89 -13.64 -14.33
CA ASP A 192 -7.26 -13.13 -13.02
C ASP A 192 -6.02 -12.69 -12.21
N PHE A 193 -6.27 -12.11 -11.04
CA PHE A 193 -5.24 -11.58 -10.15
C PHE A 193 -4.19 -12.63 -9.79
N ILE A 194 -2.94 -12.31 -10.11
CA ILE A 194 -1.76 -13.08 -9.67
C ILE A 194 -0.68 -12.13 -9.16
N TRP A 195 0.13 -12.64 -8.23
CA TRP A 195 1.32 -11.97 -7.73
C TRP A 195 2.51 -12.13 -8.68
N MET A 196 2.73 -11.15 -9.55
CA MET A 196 3.83 -11.14 -10.50
C MET A 196 4.15 -9.73 -10.98
N SER A 197 5.45 -9.39 -10.93
CA SER A 197 5.97 -8.14 -11.50
C SER A 197 7.29 -8.44 -12.20
N ARG A 198 7.31 -8.24 -13.51
CA ARG A 198 8.49 -8.48 -14.36
C ARG A 198 8.78 -7.27 -15.24
N THR A 199 10.04 -7.11 -15.62
CA THR A 199 10.44 -6.15 -16.65
C THR A 199 11.37 -6.82 -17.66
N SER A 200 11.75 -6.10 -18.71
CA SER A 200 12.59 -6.53 -19.83
C SER A 200 11.97 -7.61 -20.74
N ASP A 201 11.68 -7.22 -21.98
CA ASP A 201 11.02 -8.09 -22.97
C ASP A 201 11.85 -9.31 -23.38
N ASN A 202 11.21 -10.48 -23.34
CA ASN A 202 11.80 -11.79 -23.64
C ASN A 202 13.03 -12.15 -22.79
N ASP A 203 13.26 -11.40 -21.72
CA ASP A 203 14.40 -11.57 -20.83
C ASP A 203 13.99 -11.09 -19.45
N ALA A 204 13.09 -11.83 -18.80
CA ALA A 204 12.35 -11.33 -17.65
C ALA A 204 13.23 -11.14 -16.40
N HIS A 205 13.16 -9.94 -15.81
CA HIS A 205 13.79 -9.58 -14.53
C HIS A 205 12.75 -9.32 -13.45
N ASP A 206 13.03 -9.77 -12.22
CA ASP A 206 12.28 -9.38 -11.03
C ASP A 206 12.68 -7.96 -10.60
N ILE A 207 11.79 -7.21 -9.95
CA ILE A 207 11.98 -5.78 -9.68
C ILE A 207 12.45 -5.56 -8.25
N TYR A 208 13.47 -4.71 -8.10
CA TYR A 208 14.07 -4.36 -6.83
C TYR A 208 14.27 -2.85 -6.70
N VAL A 209 14.19 -2.38 -5.46
CA VAL A 209 14.45 -0.99 -5.06
C VAL A 209 15.35 -1.00 -3.83
N GLU A 210 16.28 -0.06 -3.74
CA GLU A 210 17.23 0.07 -2.64
C GLU A 210 17.05 1.41 -1.93
N PHE A 211 17.02 1.36 -0.61
CA PHE A 211 16.92 2.53 0.27
C PHE A 211 18.13 2.53 1.22
N ASP A 212 19.05 3.47 1.06
CA ASP A 212 20.26 3.57 1.89
C ASP A 212 19.99 4.19 3.27
N THR A 213 18.89 4.93 3.41
CA THR A 213 18.55 5.67 4.62
C THR A 213 17.09 5.45 5.01
N ALA A 214 16.79 5.56 6.31
CA ALA A 214 15.41 5.59 6.76
C ALA A 214 14.79 6.93 6.33
N GLY A 215 13.58 6.90 5.76
CA GLY A 215 13.04 8.06 5.06
C GLY A 215 11.67 7.81 4.45
N ALA A 216 11.04 8.90 4.01
CA ALA A 216 9.87 8.82 3.14
C ALA A 216 10.37 8.78 1.68
N TYR A 217 9.81 7.87 0.89
CA TYR A 217 10.13 7.65 -0.51
C TYR A 217 8.84 7.57 -1.32
N VAL A 218 8.89 7.93 -2.60
CA VAL A 218 7.71 7.95 -3.46
C VAL A 218 7.78 6.83 -4.49
N MET A 219 6.79 5.93 -4.41
CA MET A 219 6.47 5.05 -5.52
C MET A 219 5.49 5.76 -6.44
N GLU A 220 5.78 5.76 -7.74
CA GLU A 220 4.87 6.30 -8.75
C GLU A 220 4.46 5.22 -9.74
N ILE A 221 3.19 5.24 -10.13
CA ILE A 221 2.67 4.48 -11.26
C ILE A 221 2.10 5.41 -12.32
N SER A 222 2.14 4.98 -13.58
CA SER A 222 1.44 5.65 -14.68
C SER A 222 0.85 4.62 -15.66
N PRO A 223 -0.27 4.92 -16.32
CA PRO A 223 -0.94 3.97 -17.17
C PRO A 223 -0.05 3.64 -18.37
N ARG A 224 0.02 2.36 -18.75
CA ARG A 224 0.69 1.92 -19.98
C ARG A 224 -0.28 1.25 -20.92
N SER A 225 -0.70 0.04 -20.59
CA SER A 225 -1.78 -0.63 -21.30
C SER A 225 -3.11 -0.27 -20.66
N SER A 226 -4.16 -0.14 -21.48
CA SER A 226 -5.52 -0.05 -20.93
C SER A 226 -5.92 -1.39 -20.34
N ASN A 227 -6.85 -1.41 -19.38
CA ASN A 227 -7.43 -2.62 -18.80
C ASN A 227 -6.44 -3.56 -18.07
N HIS A 228 -5.26 -3.07 -17.70
CA HIS A 228 -4.42 -3.75 -16.71
C HIS A 228 -4.93 -3.40 -15.31
N GLY A 229 -5.51 -4.36 -14.62
CA GLY A 229 -6.04 -4.19 -13.27
C GLY A 229 -4.95 -4.44 -12.23
N ILE A 230 -4.77 -3.51 -11.29
CA ILE A 230 -3.82 -3.61 -10.19
C ILE A 230 -4.58 -3.48 -8.85
N ASP A 231 -4.35 -4.43 -7.96
CA ASP A 231 -5.14 -4.63 -6.74
C ASP A 231 -4.36 -4.15 -5.51
N GLN A 232 -3.22 -4.79 -5.25
CA GLN A 232 -2.32 -4.45 -4.14
C GLN A 232 -0.87 -4.65 -4.55
N PHE A 233 0.04 -4.04 -3.82
CA PHE A 233 1.48 -4.27 -3.96
C PHE A 233 2.16 -4.55 -2.63
N VAL A 234 3.34 -5.16 -2.73
CA VAL A 234 4.29 -5.36 -1.65
C VAL A 234 5.68 -4.87 -2.03
N LEU A 235 6.36 -4.27 -1.07
CA LEU A 235 7.82 -4.17 -1.03
C LEU A 235 8.31 -5.03 0.13
N PHE A 236 9.21 -5.97 -0.11
CA PHE A 236 9.69 -6.85 0.96
C PHE A 236 11.17 -7.18 0.85
N LYS A 237 11.86 -7.21 2.00
CA LYS A 237 13.27 -7.63 2.10
C LYS A 237 13.39 -9.15 1.95
N ASP A 238 14.60 -9.62 1.69
CA ASP A 238 14.91 -11.05 1.60
C ASP A 238 14.67 -11.83 2.92
N THR A 239 14.66 -11.12 4.06
CA THR A 239 14.28 -11.66 5.37
C THR A 239 12.80 -12.01 5.46
N VAL A 240 11.95 -11.52 4.55
CA VAL A 240 10.53 -11.85 4.46
C VAL A 240 10.32 -12.82 3.30
N ALA A 241 9.88 -14.04 3.61
CA ALA A 241 9.58 -15.02 2.58
C ALA A 241 8.44 -14.53 1.66
N LYS A 242 8.54 -14.78 0.35
CA LYS A 242 7.56 -14.28 -0.64
C LYS A 242 6.13 -14.70 -0.31
N ASP A 243 5.91 -15.96 0.07
CA ASP A 243 4.59 -16.50 0.43
C ASP A 243 4.00 -15.83 1.67
N VAL A 244 4.84 -15.41 2.62
CA VAL A 244 4.43 -14.57 3.74
C VAL A 244 4.06 -13.17 3.25
N ALA A 245 4.91 -12.52 2.46
CA ALA A 245 4.65 -11.15 1.98
C ALA A 245 3.30 -11.04 1.24
N ILE A 246 2.96 -12.02 0.40
CA ILE A 246 1.74 -12.00 -0.43
C ILE A 246 0.52 -12.69 0.22
N SER A 247 0.65 -13.20 1.44
CA SER A 247 -0.44 -13.91 2.12
C SER A 247 -1.61 -12.97 2.41
N THR A 248 -2.83 -13.52 2.36
CA THR A 248 -4.06 -12.81 2.80
C THR A 248 -4.06 -12.53 4.30
N GLU A 249 -3.34 -13.33 5.09
CA GLU A 249 -3.21 -13.16 6.54
C GLU A 249 -2.21 -12.05 6.92
N THR A 250 -1.40 -11.61 5.96
CA THR A 250 -0.42 -10.55 6.18
C THR A 250 -1.15 -9.20 6.18
N ALA A 251 -1.09 -8.53 7.32
CA ALA A 251 -1.68 -7.22 7.52
C ALA A 251 -1.11 -6.19 6.54
N PHE A 252 -1.97 -5.24 6.15
CA PHE A 252 -1.55 -4.05 5.42
C PHE A 252 -0.69 -3.14 6.28
N SER A 253 0.13 -2.32 5.63
CA SER A 253 0.91 -1.28 6.28
C SER A 253 0.01 -0.29 7.01
N ASN A 254 0.45 0.16 8.19
CA ASN A 254 -0.20 1.27 8.88
C ASN A 254 -0.12 2.52 8.02
N ILE A 255 -1.20 3.30 8.01
CA ILE A 255 -1.28 4.59 7.32
C ILE A 255 -1.20 5.69 8.38
N ILE A 256 -0.29 6.65 8.17
CA ILE A 256 -0.31 7.95 8.85
C ILE A 256 -0.55 9.03 7.80
N CYS A 257 -0.78 10.26 8.26
CA CYS A 257 -0.91 11.41 7.37
C CYS A 257 0.18 12.45 7.63
N ASP A 258 0.74 12.97 6.54
CA ASP A 258 1.68 14.10 6.51
C ASP A 258 0.96 15.41 6.11
#